data_AF-A0A3D3X9D9-F1
#
_entry.id   AF-A0A3D3X9D9-F1
#
_cell.length_a   1.000
_cell.length_b   1.000
_cell.length_c   1.000
_cell.angle_alpha   90.00
_cell.angle_beta   90.00
_cell.angle_gamma   90.00
#
_symmetry.space_group_name_H-M   'P 1'
#
loop_
_entity.id
_entity.type
_entity.pdbx_description
1 polymer ?
#
loop_
_entity_poly.entity_id
_entity_poly.type
_entity_poly.pdbx_seq_one_letter_code
_entity_poly.pdbx_strand_id
1 'polypeptide(L)' 'SILYEKGILQAGVTRGDGIQGDEITPNLKTIAGLPLKLKKPLDLEVRGEVYLSKKH' A
#
# COMPACT_ATOMS: atom_id res chain seq x y z
N SER A 1 2.53 -5.69 -0.95
CA SER A 1 1.40 -5.46 -1.86
C SER A 1 0.40 -4.52 -1.24
N ILE A 2 -0.30 -3.73 -2.06
CA ILE A 2 -1.33 -2.78 -1.65
C ILE A 2 -2.59 -3.11 -2.44
N LEU A 3 -3.72 -3.25 -1.75
CA LEU A 3 -5.01 -3.61 -2.34
C LEU A 3 -5.96 -2.41 -2.33
N TYR A 4 -6.50 -2.09 -3.50
CA TYR A 4 -7.56 -1.12 -3.68
C TYR A 4 -8.84 -1.84 -4.08
N GLU A 5 -9.96 -1.47 -3.46
CA GLU A 5 -11.31 -1.86 -3.87
C GLU A 5 -12.16 -0.61 -4.08
N LYS A 6 -12.83 -0.52 -5.22
CA LYS A 6 -13.56 0.66 -5.69
C LYS A 6 -12.69 1.92 -5.62
N GLY A 7 -11.40 1.74 -5.88
CA GLY A 7 -10.39 2.78 -5.80
C GLY A 7 -10.04 3.22 -4.37
N ILE A 8 -10.51 2.56 -3.31
CA ILE A 8 -10.20 2.88 -1.91
C ILE A 8 -9.17 1.89 -1.38
N LEU A 9 -8.12 2.39 -0.72
CA LEU A 9 -7.13 1.55 -0.06
C LEU A 9 -7.81 0.70 1.03
N GLN A 10 -7.85 -0.61 0.83
CA GLN A 10 -8.42 -1.55 1.79
C GLN A 10 -7.35 -2.14 2.70
N ALA A 11 -6.28 -2.64 2.10
CA ALA A 11 -5.25 -3.36 2.83
C ALA A 11 -3.87 -3.15 2.22
N GLY A 12 -2.84 -3.37 3.02
CA GLY A 12 -1.52 -3.66 2.46
C GLY A 12 -0.72 -4.57 3.35
N VAL A 13 0.04 -5.43 2.69
CA VAL A 13 0.78 -6.52 3.30
C VAL A 13 2.24 -6.46 2.89
N THR A 14 3.15 -6.73 3.81
CA THR A 14 4.56 -6.93 3.47
C THR A 14 4.74 -8.22 2.70
N ARG A 15 5.84 -8.31 1.97
CA ARG A 15 6.29 -9.58 1.38
C ARG A 15 7.00 -10.34 2.50
N GLY A 16 6.26 -11.14 3.27
CA GLY A 16 6.84 -12.08 4.24
C GLY A 16 7.46 -13.28 3.51
N ASP A 17 7.09 -14.50 3.88
CA ASP A 17 7.56 -15.74 3.24
C ASP A 17 6.88 -16.09 1.91
N GLY A 18 5.99 -15.22 1.43
CA GLY A 18 5.21 -15.41 0.19
C GLY A 18 3.86 -16.11 0.41
N ILE A 19 3.62 -16.64 1.61
CA ILE A 19 2.35 -17.26 2.02
C ILE A 19 1.66 -16.38 3.08
N GLN A 20 2.43 -15.79 3.99
CA GLN A 20 1.98 -14.89 5.04
C GLN A 20 2.77 -13.58 5.00
N GLY A 21 2.08 -12.45 4.96
CA GLY A 21 2.66 -11.12 5.05
C GLY A 21 2.05 -10.37 6.24
N ASP A 22 2.81 -9.46 6.84
CA ASP A 22 2.29 -8.64 7.94
C ASP A 22 1.34 -7.58 7.39
N GLU A 23 0.18 -7.43 8.03
CA GLU A 23 -0.73 -6.35 7.71
C GLU A 23 -0.14 -5.01 8.20
N ILE A 24 0.15 -4.12 7.25
CA ILE A 24 0.75 -2.80 7.49
C ILE A 24 -0.17 -1.66 7.05
N THR A 25 -1.47 -1.92 6.89
CA THR A 25 -2.47 -0.95 6.44
C THR A 25 -2.41 0.38 7.23
N PRO A 26 -2.28 0.40 8.57
CA PRO A 26 -2.18 1.65 9.33
C PRO A 26 -0.94 2.46 8.96
N ASN A 27 0.21 1.79 8.79
CA ASN A 27 1.47 2.44 8.41
C ASN A 27 1.42 2.99 6.99
N LEU A 28 0.79 2.28 6.05
CA LEU A 28 0.62 2.76 4.68
C LEU A 28 -0.21 4.04 4.64
N LYS A 29 -1.21 4.19 5.53
CA LYS A 29 -2.04 5.40 5.62
C LYS A 29 -1.25 6.65 6.05
N THR A 30 -0.05 6.50 6.61
CA THR A 30 0.79 7.63 7.03
C THR A 30 1.81 8.07 5.97
N ILE A 31 1.95 7.32 4.88
CA ILE A 31 2.88 7.65 3.79
C ILE A 31 2.27 8.76 2.92
N ALA A 32 2.84 9.96 2.97
CA ALA A 32 2.33 11.14 2.26
C ALA A 32 2.22 10.95 0.73
N GLY A 33 3.06 10.10 0.14
CA GLY A 33 3.05 9.80 -1.30
C GLY A 33 2.07 8.70 -1.72
N LEU A 34 1.39 8.04 -0.78
CA LEU A 34 0.48 6.95 -1.08
C LEU A 34 -0.98 7.44 -1.14
N PRO A 35 -1.66 7.35 -2.31
CA PRO A 35 -3.05 7.75 -2.39
C PRO A 35 -3.95 6.76 -1.63
N LEU A 36 -4.78 7.27 -0.70
CA LEU A 36 -5.82 6.46 -0.04
C LEU A 36 -7.03 6.20 -0.94
N LYS A 37 -7.20 7.03 -1.97
CA LYS A 37 -8.25 6.92 -2.98
C LYS A 37 -7.71 7.19 -4.38
N LEU A 38 -7.99 6.32 -5.33
CA LEU A 38 -7.68 6.46 -6.75
C LEU A 38 -8.71 7.36 -7.45
N LYS A 39 -8.31 7.93 -8.60
CA LYS A 39 -9.20 8.77 -9.41
C LYS A 39 -10.38 8.01 -10.02
N LYS A 40 -10.25 6.70 -10.19
CA LYS A 40 -11.27 5.80 -10.75
C LYS A 40 -11.59 4.71 -9.72
N PRO A 41 -12.84 4.21 -9.66
CA PRO A 41 -13.22 3.15 -8.76
C PRO A 41 -12.76 1.80 -9.32
N LEU A 42 -11.48 1.49 -9.16
CA LEU A 42 -10.85 0.29 -9.67
C LEU A 42 -10.52 -0.68 -8.54
N ASP A 43 -10.64 -1.97 -8.85
CA ASP A 43 -10.20 -3.07 -7.99
C ASP A 43 -8.84 -3.53 -8.53
N LEU A 44 -7.77 -3.37 -7.74
CA LEU A 44 -6.42 -3.72 -8.18
C LEU A 44 -5.44 -3.95 -7.02
N GLU A 45 -4.44 -4.79 -7.27
CA GLU A 45 -3.27 -4.98 -6.42
C GLU A 45 -2.08 -4.22 -7.01
N VAL A 46 -1.49 -3.30 -6.23
CA VAL A 46 -0.23 -2.61 -6.58
C VAL A 46 0.92 -3.24 -5.82
N ARG A 47 2.03 -3.46 -6.52
CA ARG A 47 3.32 -3.82 -5.92
C ARG A 47 4.32 -2.71 -6.18
N GLY A 48 5.07 -2.37 -5.15
CA GLY A 48 6.07 -1.31 -5.16
C GLY A 48 6.91 -1.39 -3.90
N GLU A 49 7.87 -0.47 -3.81
CA GLU A 49 8.85 -0.42 -2.73
C GLU A 49 8.73 0.92 -1.99
N VAL A 50 8.84 0.86 -0.66
CA VAL A 50 8.84 2.05 0.19
C VAL A 50 10.28 2.35 0.56
N TYR A 51 10.73 3.57 0.25
CA TYR A 51 12.09 4.02 0.51
C TYR A 51 12.09 5.21 1.46
N LEU A 52 13.05 5.24 2.38
CA LEU A 52 13.32 6.41 3.20
C LEU A 52 14.36 7.28 2.50
N SER A 53 14.00 8.50 2.10
CA SER A 53 15.01 9.45 1.62
C SER A 53 15.82 10.00 2.80
N LYS A 54 17.14 9.89 2.75
CA LYS A 54 18.01 10.65 3.66
C LYS A 54 18.03 12.09 3.16
N LYS A 55 17.33 12.99 3.87
CA LYS A 55 17.62 14.42 3.76
C LYS A 55 18.94 14.66 4.49
N HIS A 56 19.95 15.09 3.74
CA HIS A 56 21.15 15.72 4.29
C HIS A 56 20.79 17.08 4.89
#